data_AF-A0A6J4U8U3-F1
#
_entry.id   AF-A0A6J4U8U3-F1
#
_cell.length_a   1.000
_cell.length_b   1.000
_cell.length_c   1.000
_cell.angle_alpha   90.00
_cell.angle_beta   90.00
_cell.angle_gamma   90.00
#
_symmetry.space_group_name_H-M   'P 1'
#
loop_
_entity.id
_entity.type
_entity.pdbx_description
1 polymer ?
#
loop_
_entity_poly.entity_id
_entity_poly.type
_entity_poly.pdbx_seq_one_letter_code
_entity_poly.pdbx_strand_id
1 'polypeptide(L)'
;MATRLAASRQVIMQMRRARLLALVVLALLVTPVSLGAAQQDNQCFAETGQCVGGRFLTFWRSQGLDLGDRGVSERESLALFGYPLSGEFTQTLEDGRAYTVQYFERARFEHHPENQAPHDVLLGQFGRRILAAVPGAPAAPVGPLTERYAVHFPETGHNVAPDFANFWSRSGGLEVFGYPLSEEFEERLEDGQVYTVQYFERARFERHPAHEGLPYNVGLGQFGRLILGPTGGPGVPQ
;
A
#
# COMPACT_ATOMS: atom_id res chain seq x y z
N MET A 1 45.93 -91.41 30.07
CA MET A 1 45.04 -91.29 31.25
C MET A 1 44.02 -90.19 30.97
N ALA A 2 42.73 -90.24 31.27
CA ALA A 2 41.78 -91.31 31.53
C ALA A 2 40.41 -90.60 31.77
N THR A 3 39.40 -90.90 30.93
CA THR A 3 37.95 -91.06 31.26
C THR A 3 37.18 -89.88 31.89
N ARG A 4 35.98 -89.43 31.45
CA ARG A 4 34.68 -90.09 31.11
C ARG A 4 33.90 -89.20 30.10
N LEU A 5 33.09 -89.69 29.13
CA LEU A 5 31.73 -90.31 29.22
C LEU A 5 30.71 -89.44 30.02
N ALA A 6 29.44 -89.21 29.65
CA ALA A 6 28.58 -89.53 28.47
C ALA A 6 27.31 -88.58 28.53
N ALA A 7 26.21 -88.63 27.74
CA ALA A 7 25.71 -89.51 26.67
C ALA A 7 24.62 -88.83 25.78
N SER A 8 24.48 -89.31 24.54
CA SER A 8 23.24 -89.59 23.75
C SER A 8 21.90 -88.86 23.94
N ARG A 9 21.27 -88.42 22.82
CA ARG A 9 20.21 -89.19 22.11
C ARG A 9 19.79 -88.56 20.76
N GLN A 10 19.77 -89.36 19.70
CA GLN A 10 19.04 -89.08 18.45
C GLN A 10 17.52 -89.28 18.68
N VAL A 11 16.65 -88.86 17.73
CA VAL A 11 15.53 -89.63 17.12
C VAL A 11 14.53 -88.74 16.33
N ILE A 12 14.10 -89.20 15.14
CA ILE A 12 12.97 -88.75 14.26
C ILE A 12 13.10 -87.35 13.61
N MET A 13 13.07 -87.09 12.28
CA MET A 13 12.57 -87.71 11.01
C MET A 13 11.27 -87.06 10.46
N GLN A 14 11.16 -87.02 9.11
CA GLN A 14 10.05 -86.52 8.22
C GLN A 14 10.14 -85.02 7.83
N MET A 15 10.52 -84.61 6.60
CA MET A 15 9.94 -84.81 5.25
C MET A 15 8.78 -83.84 4.87
N ARG A 16 9.03 -82.83 4.01
CA ARG A 16 8.44 -82.64 2.64
C ARG A 16 8.43 -81.19 2.08
N ARG A 17 9.02 -81.06 0.88
CA ARG A 17 8.51 -80.35 -0.34
C ARG A 17 8.23 -78.82 -0.32
N ALA A 18 9.16 -78.08 -0.93
CA ALA A 18 9.01 -77.09 -2.03
C ALA A 18 7.83 -76.08 -2.07
N ARG A 19 8.16 -74.81 -2.41
CA ARG A 19 7.31 -73.90 -3.22
C ARG A 19 8.09 -72.73 -3.83
N LEU A 20 7.47 -72.10 -4.83
CA LEU A 20 8.02 -71.15 -5.82
C LEU A 20 8.24 -69.71 -5.30
N LEU A 21 8.91 -68.91 -6.16
CA LEU A 21 9.12 -67.46 -6.02
C LEU A 21 7.83 -66.67 -5.75
N ALA A 22 7.98 -65.56 -5.01
CA ALA A 22 7.15 -64.38 -5.15
C ALA A 22 8.05 -63.12 -5.12
N LEU A 23 8.31 -62.54 -6.30
CA LEU A 23 8.98 -61.24 -6.43
C LEU A 23 7.95 -60.14 -6.20
N VAL A 24 7.96 -59.53 -5.01
CA VAL A 24 7.08 -58.40 -4.68
C VAL A 24 7.72 -57.13 -5.24
N VAL A 25 7.21 -56.67 -6.39
CA VAL A 25 7.53 -55.33 -6.91
C VAL A 25 6.70 -54.31 -6.14
N LEU A 26 7.33 -53.64 -5.17
CA LEU A 26 6.71 -52.57 -4.40
C LEU A 26 6.64 -51.29 -5.26
N ALA A 27 5.50 -51.07 -5.92
CA ALA A 27 5.25 -49.82 -6.62
C ALA A 27 5.05 -48.68 -5.61
N LEU A 28 6.06 -47.82 -5.44
CA LEU A 28 5.89 -46.57 -4.68
C LEU A 28 4.95 -45.63 -5.45
N LEU A 29 3.74 -45.44 -4.91
CA LEU A 29 2.84 -44.36 -5.30
C LEU A 29 3.43 -43.02 -4.84
N VAL A 30 4.26 -42.42 -5.69
CA VAL A 30 4.66 -41.01 -5.54
C VAL A 30 3.46 -40.14 -5.88
N THR A 31 2.67 -39.77 -4.86
CA THR A 31 1.67 -38.71 -5.01
C THR A 31 2.40 -37.40 -5.31
N PRO A 32 2.09 -36.70 -6.41
CA PRO A 32 2.62 -35.35 -6.60
C PRO A 32 2.08 -34.47 -5.48
N VAL A 33 2.99 -33.93 -4.66
CA VAL A 33 2.65 -32.87 -3.72
C VAL A 33 2.36 -31.64 -4.57
N SER A 34 1.08 -31.38 -4.83
CA SER A 34 0.63 -30.10 -5.38
C SER A 34 0.98 -29.01 -4.38
N LEU A 35 2.11 -28.33 -4.60
CA LEU A 35 2.38 -27.03 -4.01
C LEU A 35 1.26 -26.11 -4.46
N GLY A 36 0.28 -25.87 -3.58
CA GLY A 36 -0.78 -24.91 -3.84
C GLY A 36 -0.13 -23.57 -4.15
N ALA A 37 -0.44 -23.00 -5.31
CA ALA A 37 -0.02 -21.64 -5.61
C ALA A 37 -0.55 -20.74 -4.49
N ALA A 38 0.35 -20.01 -3.82
CA ALA A 38 -0.05 -19.04 -2.83
C ALA A 38 -0.97 -18.04 -3.53
N GLN A 39 -2.25 -18.05 -3.16
CA GLN A 39 -3.22 -17.14 -3.75
C GLN A 39 -2.79 -15.73 -3.38
N GLN A 40 -2.38 -14.94 -4.37
CA GLN A 40 -1.96 -13.57 -4.17
C GLN A 40 -3.11 -12.82 -3.49
N ASP A 41 -2.87 -12.29 -2.29
CA ASP A 41 -3.84 -11.45 -1.60
C ASP A 41 -3.99 -10.16 -2.42
N ASN A 42 -5.09 -10.15 -3.18
CA ASN A 42 -5.44 -9.13 -4.14
C ASN A 42 -6.87 -8.69 -3.81
N GLN A 43 -7.08 -7.40 -3.68
CA GLN A 43 -8.38 -6.79 -3.50
C GLN A 43 -8.81 -6.12 -4.80
N CYS A 44 -9.89 -6.64 -5.41
CA CYS A 44 -10.38 -6.20 -6.71
C CYS A 44 -11.67 -5.39 -6.56
N PHE A 45 -11.76 -4.27 -7.28
CA PHE A 45 -12.86 -3.32 -7.20
C PHE A 45 -13.70 -3.39 -8.49
N ALA A 46 -14.99 -3.64 -8.36
CA ALA A 46 -15.88 -3.82 -9.51
C ALA A 46 -16.13 -2.50 -10.28
N GLU A 47 -15.98 -1.38 -9.58
CA GLU A 47 -16.18 -0.01 -10.05
C GLU A 47 -15.17 0.39 -11.13
N THR A 48 -13.95 -0.15 -11.08
CA THR A 48 -12.86 0.16 -12.02
C THR A 48 -12.29 -1.08 -12.72
N GLY A 49 -12.64 -2.28 -12.27
CA GLY A 49 -12.08 -3.55 -12.73
C GLY A 49 -10.62 -3.78 -12.33
N GLN A 50 -10.04 -2.90 -11.52
CA GLN A 50 -8.64 -2.98 -11.09
C GLN A 50 -8.50 -3.76 -9.78
N CYS A 51 -7.33 -4.36 -9.57
CA CYS A 51 -6.96 -5.03 -8.33
C CYS A 51 -5.72 -4.37 -7.71
N VAL A 52 -5.69 -4.28 -6.39
CA VAL A 52 -4.53 -3.87 -5.60
C VAL A 52 -3.99 -5.12 -4.92
N GLY A 53 -2.67 -5.36 -5.00
CA GLY A 53 -2.03 -6.56 -4.45
C GLY A 53 -0.82 -6.26 -3.58
N GLY A 54 -0.32 -7.30 -2.92
CA GLY A 54 1.01 -7.30 -2.30
C GLY A 54 1.29 -6.08 -1.39
N ARG A 55 2.41 -5.39 -1.65
CA ARG A 55 2.83 -4.25 -0.80
C ARG A 55 1.92 -3.04 -0.91
N PHE A 56 1.34 -2.77 -2.08
CA PHE A 56 0.40 -1.68 -2.25
C PHE A 56 -0.92 -1.97 -1.51
N LEU A 57 -1.35 -3.23 -1.46
CA LEU A 57 -2.51 -3.61 -0.66
C LEU A 57 -2.23 -3.50 0.85
N THR A 58 -1.03 -3.90 1.29
CA THR A 58 -0.59 -3.71 2.68
C THR A 58 -0.55 -2.23 3.07
N PHE A 59 0.03 -1.38 2.23
CA PHE A 59 0.06 0.07 2.46
C PHE A 59 -1.35 0.67 2.46
N TRP A 60 -2.17 0.32 1.47
CA TRP A 60 -3.56 0.79 1.35
C TRP A 60 -4.38 0.48 2.61
N ARG A 61 -4.33 -0.77 3.10
CA ARG A 61 -5.01 -1.20 4.34
C ARG A 61 -4.41 -0.60 5.63
N SER A 62 -3.29 0.13 5.55
CA SER A 62 -2.63 0.76 6.70
C SER A 62 -2.97 2.24 6.88
N GLN A 63 -3.56 2.87 5.88
CA GLN A 63 -3.87 4.31 5.85
C GLN A 63 -5.35 4.54 5.51
N GLY A 64 -5.98 5.51 6.17
CA GLY A 64 -7.37 5.84 5.93
C GLY A 64 -7.74 7.22 6.48
N LEU A 65 -8.86 7.75 6.01
CA LEU A 65 -9.52 8.91 6.59
C LEU A 65 -10.22 8.47 7.88
N ASP A 66 -10.00 9.15 9.01
CA ASP A 66 -10.67 8.78 10.28
C ASP A 66 -12.19 9.02 10.16
N LEU A 67 -12.93 7.91 10.05
CA LEU A 67 -14.39 7.88 10.00
C LEU A 67 -14.99 7.19 11.22
N GLY A 68 -14.22 7.09 12.31
CA GLY A 68 -14.62 6.49 13.58
C GLY A 68 -14.64 4.96 13.62
N ASP A 69 -14.06 4.26 12.62
CA ASP A 69 -13.94 2.80 12.69
C ASP A 69 -12.82 2.36 13.64
N ARG A 70 -12.81 1.08 14.04
CA ARG A 70 -11.77 0.54 14.92
C ARG A 70 -10.54 0.11 14.12
N GLY A 71 -9.58 1.04 14.00
CA GLY A 71 -8.44 0.87 13.10
C GLY A 71 -8.89 1.05 11.65
N VAL A 72 -7.94 1.07 10.72
CA VAL A 72 -8.21 1.41 9.32
C VAL A 72 -9.13 0.38 8.67
N SER A 73 -10.33 0.82 8.26
CA SER A 73 -11.28 0.02 7.52
C SER A 73 -11.17 0.21 6.00
N GLU A 74 -11.73 -0.71 5.23
CA GLU A 74 -11.80 -0.60 3.76
C GLU A 74 -12.45 0.72 3.31
N ARG A 75 -13.49 1.15 4.03
CA ARG A 75 -14.23 2.41 3.80
C ARG A 75 -13.33 3.63 4.02
N GLU A 76 -12.47 3.59 5.02
CA GLU A 76 -11.54 4.67 5.37
C GLU A 76 -10.39 4.78 4.36
N SER A 77 -9.84 3.64 3.93
CA SER A 77 -8.83 3.58 2.86
C SER A 77 -9.40 4.03 1.50
N LEU A 78 -10.63 3.60 1.16
CA LEU A 78 -11.37 4.09 -0.02
C LEU A 78 -11.64 5.60 0.06
N ALA A 79 -12.01 6.12 1.23
CA ALA A 79 -12.26 7.55 1.40
C ALA A 79 -10.98 8.39 1.25
N LEU A 80 -9.84 7.88 1.70
CA LEU A 80 -8.55 8.57 1.60
C LEU A 80 -7.99 8.58 0.18
N PHE A 81 -7.91 7.42 -0.49
CA PHE A 81 -7.23 7.29 -1.79
C PHE A 81 -8.17 7.25 -3.00
N GLY A 82 -9.44 6.89 -2.77
CA GLY A 82 -10.36 6.50 -3.84
C GLY A 82 -10.07 5.13 -4.42
N TYR A 83 -10.76 4.81 -5.52
CA TYR A 83 -10.57 3.55 -6.24
C TYR A 83 -9.24 3.49 -7.00
N PRO A 84 -8.64 2.30 -7.17
CA PRO A 84 -7.53 2.10 -8.11
C PRO A 84 -7.97 2.38 -9.55
N LEU A 85 -7.20 3.20 -10.27
CA LEU A 85 -7.40 3.56 -11.67
C LEU A 85 -6.53 2.75 -12.64
N SER A 86 -5.49 2.09 -12.15
CA SER A 86 -4.61 1.21 -12.93
C SER A 86 -4.30 -0.09 -12.18
N GLY A 87 -3.73 -1.06 -12.88
CA GLY A 87 -2.90 -2.09 -12.24
C GLY A 87 -1.51 -1.55 -11.88
N GLU A 88 -0.64 -2.42 -11.37
CA GLU A 88 0.78 -2.10 -11.18
C GLU A 88 1.52 -2.03 -12.53
N PHE A 89 2.31 -0.99 -12.75
CA PHE A 89 3.19 -0.88 -13.93
C PHE A 89 4.49 -0.12 -13.61
N THR A 90 5.48 -0.19 -14.48
CA THR A 90 6.74 0.57 -14.32
C THR A 90 6.62 1.95 -14.95
N GLN A 91 6.92 3.00 -14.19
CA GLN A 91 6.97 4.38 -14.67
C GLN A 91 8.33 5.02 -14.32
N THR A 92 8.90 5.78 -15.25
CA THR A 92 10.00 6.70 -14.95
C THR A 92 9.44 7.96 -14.30
N LEU A 93 9.93 8.31 -13.12
CA LEU A 93 9.40 9.38 -12.28
C LEU A 93 10.22 10.67 -12.37
N GLU A 94 9.82 11.66 -11.57
CA GLU A 94 10.36 13.02 -11.54
C GLU A 94 11.87 13.11 -11.24
N ASP A 95 12.49 12.08 -10.67
CA ASP A 95 13.93 11.95 -10.43
C ASP A 95 14.70 11.25 -11.57
N GLY A 96 14.00 10.83 -12.63
CA GLY A 96 14.55 10.08 -13.76
C GLY A 96 14.77 8.58 -13.51
N ARG A 97 14.41 8.05 -12.35
CA ARG A 97 14.47 6.60 -12.04
C ARG A 97 13.15 5.91 -12.36
N ALA A 98 13.23 4.61 -12.64
CA ALA A 98 12.07 3.78 -12.92
C ALA A 98 11.60 3.04 -11.65
N TYR A 99 10.31 3.16 -11.33
CA TYR A 99 9.68 2.55 -10.16
C TYR A 99 8.42 1.78 -10.57
N THR A 100 8.06 0.78 -9.77
CA THR A 100 6.72 0.17 -9.83
C THR A 100 5.74 1.14 -9.20
N VAL A 101 4.64 1.45 -9.90
CA VAL A 101 3.60 2.37 -9.46
C VAL A 101 2.21 1.81 -9.69
N GLN A 102 1.24 2.29 -8.90
CA GLN A 102 -0.19 2.10 -9.15
C GLN A 102 -0.93 3.41 -8.88
N TYR A 103 -1.83 3.79 -9.78
CA TYR A 103 -2.64 5.00 -9.64
C TYR A 103 -3.98 4.68 -8.99
N PHE A 104 -4.40 5.57 -8.10
CA PHE A 104 -5.71 5.67 -7.46
C PHE A 104 -6.36 7.01 -7.87
N GLU A 105 -7.59 7.29 -7.46
CA GLU A 105 -8.23 8.57 -7.80
C GLU A 105 -7.47 9.78 -7.26
N ARG A 106 -6.97 9.68 -6.01
CA ARG A 106 -6.35 10.79 -5.27
C ARG A 106 -4.83 10.73 -5.18
N ALA A 107 -4.21 9.58 -5.48
CA ALA A 107 -2.78 9.39 -5.31
C ALA A 107 -2.16 8.44 -6.35
N ARG A 108 -0.84 8.47 -6.47
CA ARG A 108 -0.02 7.40 -7.07
C ARG A 108 0.79 6.77 -5.94
N PHE A 109 0.74 5.45 -5.82
CA PHE A 109 1.62 4.71 -4.93
C PHE A 109 2.90 4.35 -5.69
N GLU A 110 4.03 4.48 -5.02
CA GLU A 110 5.38 4.31 -5.57
C GLU A 110 6.15 3.34 -4.68
N HIS A 111 6.69 2.26 -5.26
CA HIS A 111 7.55 1.33 -4.54
C HIS A 111 9.01 1.78 -4.62
N HIS A 112 9.58 2.19 -3.49
CA HIS A 112 10.97 2.64 -3.33
C HIS A 112 11.84 1.53 -2.71
N PRO A 113 12.51 0.67 -3.52
CA PRO A 113 13.31 -0.46 -3.00
C PRO A 113 14.56 -0.04 -2.22
N GLU A 114 14.97 1.23 -2.27
CA GLU A 114 16.00 1.81 -1.42
C GLU A 114 15.59 1.92 0.07
N ASN A 115 14.29 1.96 0.36
CA ASN A 115 13.77 2.05 1.71
C ASN A 115 13.48 0.65 2.27
N GLN A 116 13.50 0.53 3.60
CA GLN A 116 13.09 -0.70 4.28
C GLN A 116 11.59 -0.68 4.57
N ALA A 117 10.92 -1.81 4.37
CA ALA A 117 9.52 -1.97 4.76
C ALA A 117 9.33 -1.67 6.26
N PRO A 118 8.26 -0.97 6.67
CA PRO A 118 7.08 -0.60 5.88
C PRO A 118 7.19 0.73 5.09
N HIS A 119 8.36 1.37 5.05
CA HIS A 119 8.57 2.70 4.44
C HIS A 119 8.96 2.64 2.94
N ASP A 120 8.76 1.48 2.32
CA ASP A 120 9.08 1.19 0.91
C ASP A 120 7.92 1.47 -0.06
N VAL A 121 6.78 1.94 0.45
CA VAL A 121 5.68 2.49 -0.36
C VAL A 121 5.47 3.95 0.05
N LEU A 122 5.58 4.86 -0.92
CA LEU A 122 5.31 6.28 -0.75
C LEU A 122 4.16 6.73 -1.65
N LEU A 123 3.53 7.86 -1.30
CA LEU A 123 2.74 8.62 -2.26
C LEU A 123 3.66 9.46 -3.15
N GLY A 124 3.29 9.60 -4.43
CA GLY A 124 4.01 10.46 -5.35
C GLY A 124 3.97 11.94 -4.98
N GLN A 125 4.98 12.69 -5.41
CA GLN A 125 5.20 14.11 -5.10
C GLN A 125 4.23 15.07 -5.83
N PHE A 126 2.94 14.70 -5.87
CA PHE A 126 1.90 15.37 -6.65
C PHE A 126 1.58 16.78 -6.15
N GLY A 127 1.59 16.99 -4.83
CA GLY A 127 1.41 18.32 -4.26
C GLY A 127 2.54 19.27 -4.68
N ARG A 128 3.80 18.84 -4.59
CA ARG A 128 4.96 19.60 -5.10
C ARG A 128 4.84 19.89 -6.60
N ARG A 129 4.44 18.90 -7.41
CA ARG A 129 4.33 19.02 -8.87
C ARG A 129 3.21 19.97 -9.30
N ILE A 130 2.05 19.90 -8.65
CA ILE A 130 0.88 20.70 -9.03
C ILE A 130 0.97 22.12 -8.48
N LEU A 131 1.46 22.31 -7.24
CA LEU A 131 1.68 23.64 -6.65
C LEU A 131 2.54 24.55 -7.53
N ALA A 132 3.56 23.98 -8.20
CA ALA A 132 4.43 24.72 -9.12
C ALA A 132 3.69 25.35 -10.32
N ALA A 133 2.48 24.89 -10.63
CA ALA A 133 1.62 25.43 -11.68
C ALA A 133 0.47 26.32 -11.16
N VAL A 134 0.30 26.50 -9.84
CA VAL A 134 -0.78 27.32 -9.25
C VAL A 134 -0.36 28.79 -9.15
N PRO A 135 -0.96 29.71 -9.94
CA PRO A 135 -0.55 31.11 -9.91
C PRO A 135 -0.93 31.79 -8.60
N GLY A 136 0.04 32.43 -7.95
CA GLY A 136 -0.20 33.22 -6.73
C GLY A 136 -0.40 32.40 -5.46
N ALA A 137 -0.14 31.09 -5.46
CA ALA A 137 -0.18 30.28 -4.26
C ALA A 137 0.82 30.80 -3.19
N PRO A 138 0.45 30.81 -1.89
CA PRO A 138 1.30 31.30 -0.81
C PRO A 138 2.37 30.26 -0.42
N ALA A 139 3.29 30.00 -1.35
CA ALA A 139 4.42 29.07 -1.21
C ALA A 139 5.72 29.73 -0.69
N ALA A 140 5.65 30.98 -0.26
CA ALA A 140 6.75 31.64 0.44
C ALA A 140 6.70 31.27 1.94
N PRO A 141 7.85 31.00 2.60
CA PRO A 141 7.87 30.73 4.03
C PRO A 141 7.29 31.86 4.88
N VAL A 142 6.50 31.51 5.89
CA VAL A 142 5.88 32.42 6.86
C VAL A 142 6.24 31.93 8.27
N GLY A 143 6.82 32.81 9.08
CA GLY A 143 7.19 32.48 10.46
C GLY A 143 6.00 32.04 11.32
N PRO A 144 6.23 31.45 12.51
CA PRO A 144 5.17 30.84 13.32
C PRO A 144 3.99 31.78 13.64
N LEU A 145 2.78 31.41 13.21
CA LEU A 145 1.53 32.15 13.43
C LEU A 145 0.61 31.45 14.45
N THR A 146 1.07 31.37 15.71
CA THR A 146 0.44 30.56 16.77
C THR A 146 -0.96 30.99 17.21
N GLU A 147 -1.47 32.14 16.77
CA GLU A 147 -2.84 32.59 17.04
C GLU A 147 -3.88 31.98 16.09
N ARG A 148 -3.46 31.57 14.88
CA ARG A 148 -4.34 31.01 13.82
C ARG A 148 -4.05 29.55 13.51
N TYR A 149 -2.81 29.09 13.69
CA TYR A 149 -2.34 27.78 13.23
C TYR A 149 -1.93 26.87 14.39
N ALA A 150 -2.14 25.57 14.23
CA ALA A 150 -1.85 24.59 15.26
C ALA A 150 -0.39 24.11 15.25
N VAL A 151 0.24 24.08 14.08
CA VAL A 151 1.61 23.58 13.89
C VAL A 151 2.36 24.48 12.91
N HIS A 152 3.66 24.71 13.16
CA HIS A 152 4.59 25.30 12.21
C HIS A 152 5.74 24.32 11.97
N PHE A 153 6.07 24.06 10.71
CA PHE A 153 7.13 23.14 10.31
C PHE A 153 8.40 23.93 9.94
N PRO A 154 9.45 23.96 10.77
CA PRO A 154 10.66 24.73 10.49
C PRO A 154 11.47 24.23 9.28
N GLU A 155 11.22 23.00 8.82
CA GLU A 155 11.89 22.39 7.66
C GLU A 155 11.49 23.06 6.34
N THR A 156 10.25 23.55 6.24
CA THR A 156 9.75 24.28 5.06
C THR A 156 9.32 25.72 5.38
N GLY A 157 9.18 26.06 6.66
CA GLY A 157 8.75 27.38 7.12
C GLY A 157 7.28 27.67 6.84
N HIS A 158 6.41 26.67 6.95
CA HIS A 158 4.97 26.80 6.71
C HIS A 158 4.14 26.39 7.93
N ASN A 159 2.97 27.00 8.06
CA ASN A 159 2.03 26.81 9.15
C ASN A 159 0.84 25.94 8.67
N VAL A 160 0.32 25.08 9.54
CA VAL A 160 -0.82 24.18 9.24
C VAL A 160 -1.99 24.47 10.18
N ALA A 161 -3.16 24.71 9.59
CA ALA A 161 -4.38 25.04 10.30
C ALA A 161 -4.87 23.86 11.17
N PRO A 162 -5.65 24.09 12.25
CA PRO A 162 -5.97 23.03 13.22
C PRO A 162 -6.64 21.78 12.64
N ASP A 163 -7.51 21.93 11.65
CA ASP A 163 -8.20 20.81 10.99
C ASP A 163 -7.30 20.07 10.00
N PHE A 164 -6.52 20.79 9.19
CA PHE A 164 -5.49 20.20 8.33
C PHE A 164 -4.40 19.48 9.14
N ALA A 165 -4.02 20.00 10.31
CA ALA A 165 -3.08 19.34 11.22
C ALA A 165 -3.70 18.09 11.87
N ASN A 166 -4.99 18.13 12.20
CA ASN A 166 -5.73 16.96 12.69
C ASN A 166 -5.80 15.86 11.62
N PHE A 167 -6.22 16.21 10.40
CA PHE A 167 -6.28 15.29 9.27
C PHE A 167 -4.90 14.70 8.93
N TRP A 168 -3.87 15.54 8.83
CA TRP A 168 -2.48 15.13 8.61
C TRP A 168 -2.04 14.08 9.64
N SER A 169 -2.18 14.40 10.93
CA SER A 169 -1.73 13.53 12.03
C SER A 169 -2.50 12.21 12.14
N ARG A 170 -3.75 12.16 11.68
CA ARG A 170 -4.60 10.95 11.74
C ARG A 170 -4.50 10.04 10.52
N SER A 171 -4.25 10.62 9.33
CA SER A 171 -4.29 9.88 8.05
C SER A 171 -2.91 9.52 7.49
N GLY A 172 -1.86 9.55 8.31
CA GLY A 172 -0.52 9.03 7.98
C GLY A 172 0.66 10.00 8.17
N GLY A 173 0.39 11.30 8.36
CA GLY A 173 1.38 12.30 8.74
C GLY A 173 2.54 12.46 7.74
N LEU A 174 3.75 12.60 8.29
CA LEU A 174 4.97 12.89 7.53
C LEU A 174 5.28 11.80 6.48
N GLU A 175 5.11 10.54 6.86
CA GLU A 175 5.43 9.37 6.02
C GLU A 175 4.56 9.31 4.76
N VAL A 176 3.30 9.75 4.86
CA VAL A 176 2.31 9.67 3.75
C VAL A 176 2.22 10.96 2.96
N PHE A 177 2.21 12.13 3.62
CA PHE A 177 1.97 13.41 2.97
C PHE A 177 3.22 14.28 2.77
N GLY A 178 4.26 14.04 3.57
CA GLY A 178 5.41 14.94 3.68
C GLY A 178 5.09 16.24 4.43
N TYR A 179 5.98 17.22 4.25
CA TYR A 179 5.86 18.56 4.82
C TYR A 179 4.86 19.45 4.04
N PRO A 180 4.27 20.48 4.68
CA PRO A 180 3.54 21.54 3.97
C PRO A 180 4.47 22.33 3.04
N LEU A 181 3.94 22.78 1.90
CA LEU A 181 4.62 23.58 0.86
C LEU A 181 3.90 24.91 0.57
N SER A 182 2.77 25.17 1.20
CA SER A 182 2.06 26.44 1.15
C SER A 182 1.41 26.74 2.50
N GLU A 183 0.98 27.98 2.70
CA GLU A 183 -0.08 28.29 3.67
C GLU A 183 -1.46 27.79 3.17
N GLU A 184 -2.51 27.86 4.00
CA GLU A 184 -3.88 27.62 3.52
C GLU A 184 -4.43 28.82 2.71
N PHE A 185 -5.11 28.56 1.59
CA PHE A 185 -5.70 29.58 0.71
C PHE A 185 -6.96 29.07 -0.01
N GLU A 186 -7.71 29.96 -0.65
CA GLU A 186 -8.84 29.59 -1.50
C GLU A 186 -8.38 29.26 -2.93
N GLU A 187 -8.72 28.07 -3.42
CA GLU A 187 -8.47 27.64 -4.80
C GLU A 187 -9.80 27.23 -5.47
N ARG A 188 -9.96 27.57 -6.76
CA ARG A 188 -11.07 27.04 -7.56
C ARG A 188 -10.63 25.72 -8.21
N LEU A 189 -11.32 24.64 -7.91
CA LEU A 189 -10.92 23.29 -8.26
C LEU A 189 -11.59 22.77 -9.55
N GLU A 190 -11.31 21.51 -9.88
CA GLU A 190 -11.65 20.88 -11.16
C GLU A 190 -13.17 20.73 -11.38
N ASP A 191 -13.97 20.78 -10.31
CA ASP A 191 -15.44 20.80 -10.34
C ASP A 191 -16.04 22.22 -10.44
N GLY A 192 -15.18 23.24 -10.51
CA GLY A 192 -15.53 24.65 -10.58
C GLY A 192 -15.91 25.29 -9.23
N GLN A 193 -15.95 24.54 -8.13
CA GLN A 193 -16.21 25.09 -6.79
C GLN A 193 -14.94 25.69 -6.18
N VAL A 194 -15.11 26.49 -5.12
CA VAL A 194 -14.00 27.07 -4.35
C VAL A 194 -13.87 26.31 -3.04
N TYR A 195 -12.64 25.93 -2.71
CA TYR A 195 -12.29 25.21 -1.50
C TYR A 195 -11.16 25.94 -0.78
N THR A 196 -11.14 25.87 0.56
CA THR A 196 -9.89 26.14 1.27
C THR A 196 -8.98 24.93 1.08
N VAL A 197 -7.76 25.18 0.62
CA VAL A 197 -6.77 24.14 0.32
C VAL A 197 -5.43 24.44 0.98
N GLN A 198 -4.64 23.40 1.20
CA GLN A 198 -3.23 23.52 1.53
C GLN A 198 -2.43 22.44 0.80
N TYR A 199 -1.28 22.81 0.24
CA TYR A 199 -0.40 21.88 -0.45
C TYR A 199 0.67 21.33 0.49
N PHE A 200 0.87 20.03 0.42
CA PHE A 200 1.95 19.27 1.04
C PHE A 200 2.83 18.67 -0.07
N GLU A 201 3.93 17.99 0.26
CA GLU A 201 4.80 17.42 -0.77
C GLU A 201 4.07 16.44 -1.70
N ARG A 202 3.23 15.58 -1.12
CA ARG A 202 2.60 14.45 -1.81
C ARG A 202 1.12 14.63 -2.13
N ALA A 203 0.46 15.64 -1.55
CA ALA A 203 -0.98 15.85 -1.73
C ALA A 203 -1.39 17.34 -1.62
N ARG A 204 -2.57 17.66 -2.14
CA ARG A 204 -3.36 18.83 -1.73
C ARG A 204 -4.44 18.34 -0.77
N PHE A 205 -4.59 19.02 0.35
CA PHE A 205 -5.72 18.85 1.25
C PHE A 205 -6.81 19.84 0.87
N GLU A 206 -8.05 19.38 0.88
CA GLU A 206 -9.22 20.13 0.45
C GLU A 206 -10.26 20.13 1.58
N ARG A 207 -10.58 21.31 2.12
CA ARG A 207 -11.65 21.48 3.11
C ARG A 207 -12.98 21.62 2.38
N HIS A 208 -13.79 20.56 2.35
CA HIS A 208 -15.08 20.52 1.67
C HIS A 208 -16.20 21.16 2.53
N PRO A 209 -16.79 22.31 2.13
CA PRO A 209 -17.79 23.01 2.95
C PRO A 209 -19.07 22.22 3.18
N ALA A 210 -19.42 21.31 2.26
CA ALA A 210 -20.58 20.43 2.39
C ALA A 210 -20.51 19.48 3.61
N HIS A 211 -19.33 19.35 4.23
CA HIS A 211 -19.07 18.51 5.40
C HIS A 211 -18.68 19.35 6.63
N GLU A 212 -18.94 20.66 6.65
CA GLU A 212 -18.56 21.54 7.77
C GLU A 212 -19.04 21.00 9.14
N GLY A 213 -18.12 20.99 10.12
CA GLY A 213 -18.36 20.44 11.46
C GLY A 213 -18.25 18.91 11.59
N LEU A 214 -18.03 18.19 10.49
CA LEU A 214 -17.81 16.73 10.48
C LEU A 214 -16.31 16.40 10.52
N PRO A 215 -15.88 15.29 11.15
CA PRO A 215 -14.46 14.92 11.24
C PRO A 215 -13.81 14.55 9.90
N TYR A 216 -14.62 14.42 8.84
CA TYR A 216 -14.22 14.09 7.46
C TYR A 216 -14.41 15.26 6.49
N ASN A 217 -14.34 16.49 6.99
CA ASN A 217 -14.43 17.69 6.16
C ASN A 217 -13.15 17.95 5.32
N VAL A 218 -12.03 17.31 5.65
CA VAL A 218 -10.79 17.37 4.87
C VAL A 218 -10.62 16.10 4.04
N GLY A 219 -10.34 16.24 2.74
CA GLY A 219 -10.00 15.15 1.83
C GLY A 219 -8.71 15.41 1.06
N LEU A 220 -8.24 14.41 0.30
CA LEU A 220 -7.18 14.59 -0.68
C LEU A 220 -7.76 14.96 -2.05
N GLY A 221 -7.08 15.85 -2.76
CA GLY A 221 -7.41 16.18 -4.14
C GLY A 221 -7.27 15.03 -5.12
N GLN A 222 -7.97 15.11 -6.24
CA GLN A 222 -8.09 14.05 -7.26
C GLN A 222 -6.86 13.94 -8.17
N PHE A 223 -5.66 14.02 -7.59
CA PHE A 223 -4.39 14.18 -8.30
C PHE A 223 -3.99 12.95 -9.12
N GLY A 224 -4.35 11.74 -8.67
CA GLY A 224 -4.13 10.53 -9.46
C GLY A 224 -4.96 10.51 -10.74
N ARG A 225 -6.24 10.92 -10.68
CA ARG A 225 -7.11 11.13 -11.85
C ARG A 225 -6.58 12.23 -12.77
N LEU A 226 -6.13 13.36 -12.20
CA LEU A 226 -5.60 14.49 -12.95
C LEU A 226 -4.31 14.13 -13.73
N ILE A 227 -3.37 13.42 -13.10
CA ILE A 227 -2.06 13.10 -13.68
C ILE A 227 -2.11 11.85 -14.57
N LEU A 228 -2.96 10.85 -14.27
CA LEU A 228 -3.10 9.70 -15.17
C LEU A 228 -3.85 10.06 -16.46
N GLY A 229 -4.81 10.99 -16.39
CA GLY A 229 -5.62 11.43 -17.53
C GLY A 229 -6.64 10.37 -18.01
N PRO A 230 -7.56 10.76 -18.90
CA PRO A 230 -8.71 9.93 -19.30
C PRO A 230 -8.36 8.73 -20.20
N THR A 231 -7.15 8.64 -20.73
CA THR A 231 -6.70 7.55 -21.61
C THR A 231 -5.87 6.48 -20.89
N GLY A 232 -5.63 6.61 -19.58
CA GLY A 232 -4.86 5.64 -18.79
C GLY A 232 -3.35 5.60 -19.06
N GLY A 233 -2.83 6.52 -19.88
CA GLY A 233 -1.40 6.74 -20.09
C GLY A 233 -1.04 8.14 -19.60
N PRO A 234 0.12 8.33 -18.95
CA PRO A 234 0.42 9.51 -18.15
C PRO A 234 0.14 10.80 -18.90
N GLY A 235 -0.77 11.61 -18.35
CA GLY A 235 -0.91 13.00 -18.70
C GLY A 235 0.42 13.70 -18.42
N VAL A 236 1.10 14.10 -19.48
CA VAL A 236 2.23 15.02 -19.42
C VAL A 236 1.68 16.39 -19.74
N PRO A 237 1.42 17.27 -18.74
CA PRO A 237 1.58 18.69 -18.96
C PRO A 237 3.04 18.89 -19.36
N GLN A 238 3.25 19.54 -20.52
CA GLN A 238 4.56 20.07 -20.89
C GLN A 238 4.87 21.34 -20.09
#